data_AF-A0ABD0S4Q9-F1
#
_entry.id   AF-A0ABD0S4Q9-F1
#
_cell.length_a   1.000
_cell.length_b   1.000
_cell.length_c   1.000
_cell.angle_alpha   90.00
_cell.angle_beta   90.00
_cell.angle_gamma   90.00
#
_symmetry.space_group_name_H-M   'P 1'
#
loop_
_entity.id
_entity.type
_entity.pdbx_description
1 polymer ?
#
loop_
_entity_poly.entity_id
_entity_poly.type
_entity_poly.pdbx_seq_one_letter_code
_entity_poly.pdbx_strand_id
1 'polypeptide(L)'
;PVSASAAHILGEVCREKQEAAVPLVRLFLHYGKIVPFLSAIAHAEINRTQDPNTIFRGNSLTSKCIDETMKLAGMHYLRVTLKPIIDEICTDHKPCEIDPVKLKESENLDTNRENLRQYVDQIFNVITSSGVSCPTVMCDIFFSLRESAASRFQGNRSRR
;
A
#
# COMPACT_ATOMS: atom_id res chain seq x y z
N PRO A 1 -26.52 6.51 -8.47
CA PRO A 1 -25.68 7.14 -7.42
C PRO A 1 -24.77 6.09 -6.76
N VAL A 2 -23.47 6.37 -6.53
CA VAL A 2 -22.58 5.45 -5.78
C VAL A 2 -23.11 5.20 -4.36
N SER A 3 -23.83 6.17 -3.80
CA SER A 3 -24.56 6.08 -2.53
C SER A 3 -25.71 5.06 -2.49
N ALA A 4 -26.10 4.48 -3.63
CA ALA A 4 -27.07 3.38 -3.70
C ALA A 4 -26.43 2.08 -4.19
N SER A 5 -25.10 2.05 -4.37
CA SER A 5 -24.41 0.83 -4.82
C SER A 5 -24.33 -0.19 -3.68
N ALA A 6 -24.43 -1.48 -4.02
CA ALA A 6 -24.23 -2.57 -3.07
C ALA A 6 -22.89 -2.44 -2.32
N ALA A 7 -21.85 -1.91 -2.99
CA ALA A 7 -20.55 -1.64 -2.39
C ALA A 7 -20.62 -0.59 -1.26
N HIS A 8 -21.36 0.50 -1.48
CA HIS A 8 -21.51 1.54 -0.46
C HIS A 8 -22.36 1.04 0.71
N ILE A 9 -23.46 0.33 0.43
CA ILE A 9 -24.31 -0.28 1.47
C ILE A 9 -23.51 -1.29 2.29
N LEU A 10 -22.72 -2.16 1.65
CA LEU A 10 -21.85 -3.10 2.36
C LEU A 10 -20.78 -2.37 3.20
N GLY A 11 -20.25 -1.25 2.72
CA GLY A 11 -19.28 -0.46 3.48
C GLY A 11 -19.86 0.20 4.75
N GLU A 12 -21.15 0.52 4.73
CA GLU A 12 -21.89 1.09 5.86
C GLU A 12 -22.40 0.00 6.83
N VAL A 13 -22.88 -1.13 6.29
CA VAL A 13 -23.57 -2.18 7.04
C VAL A 13 -22.61 -3.24 7.62
N CYS A 14 -21.50 -3.57 6.93
CA CYS A 14 -20.53 -4.53 7.46
C CYS A 14 -19.70 -3.91 8.59
N ARG A 15 -19.88 -4.46 9.80
CA ARG A 15 -18.98 -4.22 10.94
C ARG A 15 -17.57 -4.71 10.62
N GLU A 16 -17.47 -5.91 10.04
CA GLU A 16 -16.23 -6.51 9.57
C GLU A 16 -15.97 -6.20 8.09
N LYS A 17 -15.35 -5.05 7.84
CA LYS A 17 -15.05 -4.58 6.48
C LYS A 17 -14.08 -5.48 5.72
N GLN A 18 -13.22 -6.20 6.46
CA GLN A 18 -12.27 -7.15 5.88
C GLN A 18 -12.97 -8.38 5.28
N GLU A 19 -13.93 -8.96 6.01
CA GLU A 19 -14.67 -10.14 5.53
C GLU A 19 -15.52 -9.81 4.30
N ALA A 20 -16.00 -8.56 4.18
CA ALA A 20 -16.69 -8.09 2.98
C ALA A 20 -15.76 -7.82 1.80
N ALA A 21 -14.53 -7.34 2.05
CA ALA A 21 -13.59 -6.97 0.98
C ALA A 21 -13.13 -8.18 0.15
N VAL A 22 -12.83 -9.31 0.81
CA VAL A 22 -12.32 -10.52 0.14
C VAL A 22 -13.24 -11.04 -0.97
N PRO A 23 -14.53 -11.34 -0.74
CA PRO A 23 -15.42 -11.84 -1.78
C PRO A 23 -15.69 -10.79 -2.86
N LEU A 24 -15.78 -9.50 -2.51
CA LEU A 24 -15.97 -8.42 -3.48
C LEU A 24 -14.78 -8.34 -4.44
N VAL A 25 -13.56 -8.29 -3.90
CA VAL A 25 -12.35 -8.22 -4.72
C VAL A 25 -12.23 -9.44 -5.62
N ARG A 26 -12.46 -10.65 -5.10
CA ARG A 26 -12.44 -11.88 -5.91
C ARG A 26 -13.47 -11.86 -7.03
N LEU A 27 -14.70 -11.43 -6.76
CA LEU A 27 -15.77 -11.31 -7.74
C LEU A 27 -15.39 -10.35 -8.85
N PHE A 28 -15.01 -9.12 -8.50
CA PHE A 28 -14.69 -8.09 -9.50
C PHE A 28 -13.39 -8.38 -10.25
N LEU A 29 -12.42 -9.08 -9.65
CA LEU A 29 -11.26 -9.60 -10.36
C LEU A 29 -11.66 -10.66 -11.39
N HIS A 30 -12.49 -11.63 -11.01
CA HIS A 30 -12.94 -12.71 -11.90
C HIS A 30 -13.63 -12.17 -13.16
N TYR A 31 -14.45 -11.13 -13.02
CA TYR A 31 -15.15 -10.49 -14.14
C TYR A 31 -14.35 -9.38 -14.84
N GLY A 32 -13.09 -9.12 -14.46
CA GLY A 32 -12.28 -8.05 -15.07
C GLY A 32 -12.82 -6.64 -14.81
N LYS A 33 -13.53 -6.44 -13.70
CA LYS A 33 -14.19 -5.18 -13.30
C LYS A 33 -13.59 -4.56 -12.03
N ILE A 34 -12.45 -5.05 -11.56
CA ILE A 34 -11.81 -4.58 -10.32
C ILE A 34 -11.40 -3.11 -10.38
N VAL A 35 -10.82 -2.66 -11.51
CA VAL A 35 -10.35 -1.28 -11.65
C VAL A 35 -11.53 -0.30 -11.59
N PRO A 36 -12.60 -0.44 -12.42
CA PRO A 36 -13.77 0.43 -12.31
C PRO A 36 -14.42 0.41 -10.92
N PHE A 37 -14.48 -0.75 -10.27
CA PHE A 37 -15.03 -0.88 -8.92
C PHE A 37 -14.23 -0.10 -7.89
N LEU A 38 -12.91 -0.32 -7.82
CA LEU A 38 -12.02 0.35 -6.88
C LEU A 38 -11.97 1.86 -7.14
N SER A 39 -11.91 2.28 -8.40
CA SER A 39 -11.99 3.68 -8.80
C SER A 39 -13.26 4.36 -8.26
N ALA A 40 -14.41 3.71 -8.37
CA ALA A 40 -15.68 4.27 -7.91
C ALA A 40 -15.74 4.45 -6.39
N ILE A 41 -15.34 3.43 -5.62
CA ILE A 41 -15.36 3.51 -4.15
C ILE A 41 -14.26 4.44 -3.61
N ALA A 42 -13.09 4.45 -4.24
CA ALA A 42 -12.00 5.35 -3.89
C ALA A 42 -12.33 6.81 -4.15
N HIS A 43 -12.94 7.12 -5.30
CA HIS A 43 -13.41 8.47 -5.60
C HIS A 43 -14.45 8.94 -4.57
N ALA A 44 -15.40 8.08 -4.21
CA ALA A 44 -16.41 8.40 -3.21
C ALA A 44 -15.84 8.61 -1.80
N GLU A 45 -14.77 7.90 -1.45
CA GLU A 45 -14.06 8.08 -0.18
C GLU A 45 -13.24 9.37 -0.16
N ILE A 46 -12.43 9.61 -1.19
CA ILE A 46 -11.61 10.82 -1.35
C ILE A 46 -12.48 12.08 -1.28
N ASN A 47 -13.65 12.08 -1.92
CA ASN A 47 -14.55 13.23 -1.88
C ASN A 47 -15.08 13.53 -0.47
N ARG A 48 -15.22 12.52 0.38
CA ARG A 48 -15.62 12.67 1.80
C ARG A 48 -14.46 13.01 2.71
N THR A 49 -13.22 12.74 2.30
CA THR A 49 -12.03 13.09 3.07
C THR A 49 -11.85 14.62 3.13
N GLN A 50 -11.68 15.15 4.34
CA GLN A 50 -11.43 16.58 4.58
C GLN A 50 -9.93 16.91 4.57
N ASP A 51 -9.15 16.15 5.34
CA ASP A 51 -7.70 16.31 5.43
C ASP A 51 -7.00 15.36 4.45
N PRO A 52 -6.26 15.87 3.44
CA PRO A 52 -5.53 15.03 2.50
C PRO A 52 -4.52 14.08 3.17
N ASN A 53 -4.03 14.39 4.38
CA ASN A 53 -3.09 13.52 5.10
C ASN A 53 -3.76 12.26 5.68
N THR A 54 -5.09 12.16 5.63
CA THR A 54 -5.87 11.02 6.17
C THR A 54 -6.43 10.09 5.09
N ILE A 55 -6.18 10.40 3.80
CA ILE A 55 -6.62 9.58 2.67
C ILE A 55 -6.14 8.14 2.85
N PHE A 56 -7.08 7.18 2.78
CA PHE A 56 -6.85 5.73 2.92
C PHE A 56 -6.12 5.29 4.20
N ARG A 57 -6.02 6.13 5.23
CA ARG A 57 -5.48 5.76 6.55
C ARG A 57 -6.53 5.14 7.49
N GLY A 58 -7.79 5.16 7.09
CA GLY A 58 -8.90 4.64 7.88
C GLY A 58 -9.15 3.14 7.68
N ASN A 59 -9.89 2.54 8.61
CA ASN A 59 -10.47 1.21 8.44
C ASN A 59 -11.77 1.31 7.63
N SER A 60 -11.65 1.51 6.32
CA SER A 60 -12.77 1.64 5.38
C SER A 60 -12.85 0.41 4.47
N LEU A 61 -14.02 0.16 3.88
CA LEU A 61 -14.15 -0.91 2.90
C LEU A 61 -13.24 -0.65 1.70
N THR A 62 -13.06 0.61 1.32
CA THR A 62 -12.15 1.03 0.26
C THR A 62 -10.72 0.63 0.55
N SER A 63 -10.16 0.98 1.71
CA SER A 63 -8.80 0.60 2.07
C SER A 63 -8.64 -0.91 2.11
N LYS A 64 -9.63 -1.65 2.64
CA LYS A 64 -9.60 -3.13 2.64
C LYS A 64 -9.64 -3.76 1.25
N CYS A 65 -10.47 -3.23 0.34
CA CYS A 65 -10.52 -3.73 -1.03
C CYS A 65 -9.23 -3.42 -1.81
N ILE A 66 -8.61 -2.26 -1.58
CA ILE A 66 -7.32 -1.90 -2.16
C ILE A 66 -6.23 -2.85 -1.63
N ASP A 67 -6.13 -3.04 -0.31
CA ASP A 67 -5.17 -3.93 0.34
C ASP A 67 -5.27 -5.36 -0.19
N GLU A 68 -6.48 -5.91 -0.25
CA GLU A 68 -6.72 -7.28 -0.72
C GLU A 68 -6.39 -7.42 -2.23
N THR A 69 -6.67 -6.38 -3.04
CA THR A 69 -6.29 -6.40 -4.45
C THR A 69 -4.78 -6.38 -4.64
N MET A 70 -4.06 -5.54 -3.89
CA MET A 70 -2.59 -5.51 -3.91
C MET A 70 -2.00 -6.83 -3.43
N LYS A 71 -2.62 -7.46 -2.42
CA LYS A 71 -2.19 -8.77 -1.93
C LYS A 71 -2.33 -9.85 -3.00
N LEU A 72 -3.45 -9.88 -3.72
CA LEU A 72 -3.71 -10.89 -4.75
C LEU A 72 -2.88 -10.67 -6.02
N ALA A 73 -2.81 -9.43 -6.51
CA ALA A 73 -2.10 -9.11 -7.75
C ALA A 73 -0.59 -8.93 -7.55
N GLY A 74 -0.18 -8.38 -6.41
CA GLY A 74 1.19 -7.96 -6.13
C GLY A 74 2.06 -9.02 -5.45
N MET A 75 1.52 -10.17 -5.01
CA MET A 75 2.29 -11.17 -4.26
C MET A 75 3.51 -11.67 -5.03
N HIS A 76 3.35 -12.00 -6.30
CA HIS A 76 4.45 -12.47 -7.13
C HIS A 76 5.48 -11.36 -7.36
N TYR A 77 5.01 -10.15 -7.69
CA TYR A 77 5.85 -8.97 -7.85
C TYR A 77 6.69 -8.68 -6.60
N LEU A 78 6.07 -8.62 -5.41
CA LEU A 78 6.78 -8.40 -4.15
C LEU A 78 7.81 -9.49 -3.86
N ARG A 79 7.48 -10.75 -4.13
CA ARG A 79 8.42 -11.86 -3.95
C ARG A 79 9.63 -11.71 -4.86
N VAL A 80 9.44 -11.47 -6.16
CA VAL A 80 10.57 -11.31 -7.09
C VAL A 80 11.43 -10.10 -6.73
N THR A 81 10.80 -8.98 -6.33
CA THR A 81 11.51 -7.74 -6.01
C THR A 81 12.26 -7.79 -4.68
N LEU A 82 11.64 -8.31 -3.60
CA LEU A 82 12.18 -8.20 -2.24
C LEU A 82 12.83 -9.47 -1.71
N LYS A 83 12.42 -10.65 -2.19
CA LYS A 83 12.91 -11.93 -1.65
C LYS A 83 14.44 -12.05 -1.65
N PRO A 84 15.17 -11.69 -2.73
CA PRO A 84 16.63 -11.85 -2.74
C PRO A 84 17.32 -11.08 -1.60
N ILE A 85 16.89 -9.84 -1.36
CA ILE A 85 17.46 -8.99 -0.31
C ILE A 85 17.04 -9.47 1.09
N ILE A 86 15.79 -9.94 1.25
CA ILE A 86 15.34 -10.53 2.51
C ILE A 86 16.13 -11.81 2.82
N ASP A 87 16.35 -12.68 1.84
CA ASP A 87 17.13 -13.91 2.00
C ASP A 87 18.59 -13.58 2.37
N GLU A 88 19.18 -12.54 1.76
CA GLU A 88 20.52 -12.02 2.13
C GLU A 88 20.54 -11.54 3.59
N ILE A 89 19.60 -10.69 4.01
CA ILE A 89 19.50 -10.19 5.39
C ILE A 89 19.39 -11.34 6.39
N CYS A 90 18.55 -12.34 6.09
CA CYS A 90 18.37 -13.52 6.93
C CYS A 90 19.62 -14.39 7.01
N THR A 91 20.41 -14.46 5.93
CA THR A 91 21.65 -15.26 5.87
C THR A 91 22.80 -14.56 6.57
N ASP A 92 23.00 -13.27 6.28
CA ASP A 92 24.09 -12.46 6.80
C ASP A 92 23.92 -12.14 8.30
N HIS A 93 22.68 -11.87 8.73
CA HIS A 93 22.32 -11.59 10.12
C HIS A 93 23.25 -10.54 10.79
N LYS A 94 23.65 -9.51 10.04
CA LYS A 94 24.48 -8.40 10.55
C LYS A 94 23.75 -7.64 11.68
N PRO A 95 24.45 -7.25 12.76
CA PRO A 95 23.86 -6.44 13.82
C PRO A 95 23.46 -5.06 13.28
N CYS A 96 22.23 -4.65 13.56
CA CYS A 96 21.63 -3.40 13.08
C CYS A 96 20.96 -2.60 14.21
N GLU A 97 21.25 -2.93 15.48
CA GLU A 97 20.69 -2.22 16.64
C GLU A 97 21.34 -0.84 16.74
N ILE A 98 20.51 0.20 16.76
CA ILE A 98 20.91 1.62 16.80
C ILE A 98 20.45 2.31 18.09
N ASP A 99 19.69 1.62 18.94
CA ASP A 99 19.32 2.07 20.27
C ASP A 99 20.50 1.86 21.24
N PRO A 100 21.12 2.93 21.76
CA PRO A 100 22.29 2.82 22.64
C PRO A 100 22.00 2.00 23.91
N VAL A 101 20.75 1.93 24.36
CA VAL A 101 20.35 1.20 25.58
C VAL A 101 20.24 -0.30 25.34
N LYS A 102 20.07 -0.73 24.08
CA LYS A 102 19.94 -2.15 23.69
C LYS A 102 21.22 -2.73 23.09
N LEU A 103 22.23 -1.88 22.87
CA LEU A 103 23.50 -2.28 22.29
C LEU A 103 24.24 -3.22 23.25
N LYS A 104 24.71 -4.36 22.74
CA LYS A 104 25.55 -5.27 23.53
C LYS A 104 26.94 -4.65 23.70
N GLU A 105 27.63 -5.00 24.78
CA GLU A 105 28.99 -4.50 25.07
C GLU A 105 30.01 -4.80 23.95
N SER A 106 29.77 -5.86 23.17
CA SER A 106 30.61 -6.27 22.04
C SER A 106 30.26 -5.59 20.71
N GLU A 107 29.18 -4.82 20.64
CA GLU A 107 28.67 -4.22 19.39
C GLU A 107 29.10 -2.76 19.27
N ASN A 108 29.32 -2.31 18.04
CA ASN A 108 29.72 -0.94 17.73
C ASN A 108 28.57 -0.20 17.05
N LEU A 109 28.13 0.92 17.63
CA LEU A 109 26.98 1.69 17.15
C LEU A 109 27.14 2.18 15.71
N ASP A 110 28.33 2.71 15.35
CA ASP A 110 28.59 3.21 14.00
C ASP A 110 28.55 2.08 12.97
N THR A 111 29.08 0.91 13.33
CA THR A 111 29.04 -0.30 12.49
C THR A 111 27.59 -0.78 12.29
N ASN A 112 26.79 -0.84 13.36
CA ASN A 112 25.39 -1.26 13.27
C ASN A 112 24.55 -0.29 12.43
N ARG A 113 24.79 1.03 12.58
CA ARG A 113 24.14 2.05 11.75
C ARG A 113 24.50 1.90 10.28
N GLU A 114 25.76 1.59 9.99
CA GLU A 114 26.22 1.35 8.63
C GLU A 114 25.57 0.10 8.02
N ASN A 115 25.52 -1.00 8.76
CA ASN A 115 24.84 -2.24 8.34
C ASN A 115 23.36 -1.97 8.00
N LEU A 116 22.66 -1.25 8.89
CA LEU A 116 21.26 -0.88 8.67
C LEU A 116 21.09 -0.03 7.42
N ARG A 117 21.96 0.98 7.23
CA ARG A 117 21.93 1.85 6.06
C ARG A 117 22.10 1.05 4.77
N GLN A 118 23.06 0.13 4.71
CA GLN A 118 23.31 -0.70 3.54
C GLN A 118 22.07 -1.53 3.15
N TYR A 119 21.43 -2.20 4.11
CA TYR A 119 20.20 -2.95 3.83
C TYR A 119 19.05 -2.05 3.38
N VAL A 120 18.88 -0.89 4.01
CA VAL A 120 17.83 0.07 3.61
C VAL A 120 18.07 0.56 2.19
N ASP A 121 19.31 0.91 1.83
CA ASP A 121 19.67 1.39 0.50
C ASP A 121 19.44 0.30 -0.56
N GLN A 122 19.83 -0.95 -0.28
CA GLN A 122 19.55 -2.09 -1.16
C GLN A 122 18.05 -2.27 -1.41
N ILE A 123 17.23 -2.30 -0.33
CA ILE A 123 15.77 -2.44 -0.43
C ILE A 123 15.16 -1.27 -1.21
N PHE A 124 15.59 -0.05 -0.92
CA PHE A 124 15.09 1.15 -1.58
C PHE A 124 15.41 1.14 -3.09
N ASN A 125 16.62 0.72 -3.46
CA ASN A 125 17.05 0.63 -4.85
C ASN A 125 16.22 -0.40 -5.65
N VAL A 126 15.94 -1.59 -5.08
CA VAL A 126 15.11 -2.59 -5.78
C VAL A 126 13.64 -2.15 -5.88
N ILE A 127 13.11 -1.44 -4.89
CA ILE A 127 11.74 -0.89 -4.95
C ILE A 127 11.64 0.20 -6.04
N THR A 128 12.58 1.14 -6.08
CA THR A 128 12.52 2.27 -7.01
C THR A 128 12.80 1.87 -8.47
N SER A 129 13.58 0.82 -8.70
CA SER A 129 13.88 0.30 -10.04
C SER A 129 12.88 -0.73 -10.56
N SER A 130 12.04 -1.32 -9.69
CA SER A 130 11.10 -2.39 -10.08
C SER A 130 9.78 -1.91 -10.69
N GLY A 131 9.58 -0.59 -10.84
CA GLY A 131 8.31 -0.02 -11.33
C GLY A 131 7.82 -0.57 -12.67
N VAL A 132 8.74 -0.95 -13.57
CA VAL A 132 8.42 -1.57 -14.88
C VAL A 132 7.79 -2.96 -14.77
N SER A 133 8.04 -3.66 -13.66
CA SER A 133 7.52 -5.00 -13.39
C SER A 133 6.24 -4.98 -12.54
N CYS A 134 5.75 -3.80 -12.17
CA CYS A 134 4.54 -3.66 -11.37
C CYS A 134 3.31 -4.17 -12.16
N PRO A 135 2.43 -4.99 -11.55
CA PRO A 135 1.25 -5.50 -12.24
C PRO A 135 0.36 -4.39 -12.80
N THR A 136 -0.05 -4.49 -14.07
CA THR A 136 -0.86 -3.46 -14.75
C THR A 136 -2.12 -3.08 -13.98
N VAL A 137 -2.81 -4.06 -13.40
CA VAL A 137 -4.00 -3.81 -12.58
C VAL A 137 -3.71 -2.88 -11.39
N MET A 138 -2.54 -3.00 -10.76
CA MET A 138 -2.12 -2.12 -9.67
C MET A 138 -1.77 -0.73 -10.21
N CYS A 139 -1.05 -0.64 -11.34
CA CYS A 139 -0.76 0.62 -12.01
C CYS A 139 -2.03 1.42 -12.34
N ASP A 140 -3.05 0.75 -12.88
CA ASP A 140 -4.34 1.38 -13.23
C ASP A 140 -5.06 1.89 -11.98
N ILE A 141 -5.05 1.11 -10.90
CA ILE A 141 -5.60 1.54 -9.60
C ILE A 141 -4.85 2.77 -9.11
N PHE A 142 -3.51 2.72 -9.03
CA PHE A 142 -2.69 3.84 -8.56
C PHE A 142 -2.90 5.11 -9.39
N PHE A 143 -3.01 4.97 -10.70
CA PHE A 143 -3.35 6.07 -11.59
C PHE A 143 -4.70 6.67 -11.22
N SER A 144 -5.75 5.84 -11.07
CA SER A 144 -7.09 6.32 -10.70
C SER A 144 -7.13 7.00 -9.33
N LEU A 145 -6.39 6.47 -8.34
CA LEU A 145 -6.26 7.06 -7.01
C LEU A 145 -5.58 8.43 -7.09
N ARG A 146 -4.49 8.53 -7.87
CA ARG A 146 -3.76 9.78 -8.08
C ARG A 146 -4.67 10.85 -8.70
N GLU A 147 -5.37 10.51 -9.78
CA GLU A 147 -6.27 11.45 -10.46
C GLU A 147 -7.42 11.91 -9.55
N SER A 148 -8.01 10.99 -8.78
CA SER A 148 -9.07 11.33 -7.82
C SER A 148 -8.58 12.27 -6.72
N ALA A 149 -7.43 11.98 -6.12
CA ALA A 149 -6.85 12.82 -5.08
C ALA A 149 -6.44 14.19 -5.64
N ALA A 150 -5.86 14.23 -6.84
CA ALA A 150 -5.48 15.45 -7.49
C ALA A 150 -6.71 16.31 -7.80
N SER A 151 -7.76 15.75 -8.41
CA SER A 151 -9.01 16.49 -8.68
C SER A 151 -9.64 17.09 -7.42
N ARG A 152 -9.56 16.39 -6.27
CA ARG A 152 -10.16 16.84 -5.00
C ARG A 152 -9.32 17.86 -4.23
N PHE A 153 -7.99 17.78 -4.32
CA PHE A 153 -7.06 18.52 -3.46
C PHE A 153 -6.07 19.44 -4.22
N GLN A 154 -6.12 19.53 -5.55
CA GLN A 154 -5.29 20.46 -6.35
C GLN A 154 -5.45 21.93 -5.90
N GLY A 155 -6.59 22.33 -5.32
CA GLY A 155 -6.80 23.66 -4.73
C GLY A 155 -6.05 23.96 -3.43
N ASN A 156 -5.44 22.95 -2.77
CA ASN A 156 -4.72 23.13 -1.50
C ASN A 156 -3.20 23.40 -1.68
N ARG A 157 -2.66 23.32 -2.90
CA ARG A 157 -1.24 23.64 -3.16
C ARG A 157 -0.97 25.15 -3.22
N SER A 158 -1.99 25.99 -3.40
CA SER A 158 -1.84 27.45 -3.53
C SER A 158 -1.87 28.21 -2.20
N ARG A 159 -1.79 27.52 -1.05
CA ARG A 159 -1.89 28.12 0.30
C ARG A 159 -0.78 27.66 1.26
N ARG A 160 0.39 27.31 0.74
CA ARG A 160 1.60 27.14 1.55
C ARG A 160 2.75 27.92 0.94
#